data_AF-A0A8R7Q343-F1
#
_entry.id   AF-A0A8R7Q343-F1
#
_cell.length_a   1.000
_cell.length_b   1.000
_cell.length_c   1.000
_cell.angle_alpha   90.00
_cell.angle_beta   90.00
_cell.angle_gamma   90.00
#
_symmetry.space_group_name_H-M   'P 1'
#
loop_
_entity.id
_entity.type
_entity.pdbx_description
1 polymer ?
#
loop_
_entity_poly.entity_id
_entity_poly.type
_entity_poly.pdbx_seq_one_letter_code
_entity_poly.pdbx_strand_id
1 'polypeptide(L)'
;MASDFLENYIFLAVGRVGSSTELIAQRVEFVQEADKRSHLMDLLHAQRDSSEQGKQALTLVFVETKRGADSLENWLCTNGFPATSIHGDRNQQVYSLFFPSEPPIFAWSIFISVCSLE
;
A
#
# COMPACT_ATOMS: atom_id res chain seq x y z
N MET A 1 1.70 41.24 23.27
CA MET A 1 1.44 39.90 22.69
C MET A 1 0.90 40.06 21.27
N ALA A 2 0.79 38.98 20.48
CA ALA A 2 0.32 39.06 19.08
C ALA A 2 -1.07 39.72 18.92
N SER A 3 -1.87 39.68 19.99
CA SER A 3 -3.12 40.43 20.17
C SER A 3 -2.98 41.95 20.00
N ASP A 4 -1.79 42.50 20.22
CA ASP A 4 -1.57 43.95 20.25
C ASP A 4 -1.24 44.50 18.84
N PHE A 5 -1.18 43.62 17.82
CA PHE A 5 -0.74 43.93 16.46
C PHE A 5 -1.74 43.52 15.36
N LEU A 6 -2.91 42.99 15.70
CA LEU A 6 -3.88 42.45 14.73
C LEU A 6 -5.24 43.15 14.87
N GLU A 7 -5.68 43.86 13.83
CA GLU A 7 -7.06 44.36 13.69
C GLU A 7 -7.75 43.63 12.52
N ASN A 8 -8.99 43.16 12.71
CA ASN A 8 -9.79 42.42 11.71
C ASN A 8 -9.07 41.21 11.05
N TYR A 9 -8.36 40.41 11.85
CA TYR A 9 -7.68 39.22 11.34
C TYR A 9 -8.65 38.05 11.11
N ILE A 10 -8.33 37.22 10.11
CA ILE A 10 -8.97 35.92 9.91
C ILE A 10 -8.10 34.87 10.59
N PHE A 11 -8.68 34.17 11.56
CA PHE A 11 -8.03 33.02 12.18
C PHE A 11 -8.28 31.77 11.35
N LEU A 12 -7.24 31.27 10.68
CA LEU A 12 -7.29 30.01 9.96
C LEU A 12 -6.49 28.95 10.74
N ALA A 13 -7.20 28.06 11.43
CA ALA A 13 -6.60 26.87 12.03
C ALA A 13 -6.74 25.69 11.06
N VAL A 14 -5.61 25.21 10.54
CA VAL A 14 -5.56 23.92 9.86
C VAL A 14 -5.44 22.86 10.96
N GLY A 15 -6.54 22.17 11.26
CA GLY A 15 -6.50 21.00 12.11
C GLY A 15 -5.57 19.96 11.49
N ARG A 16 -4.67 19.39 12.29
CA ARG A 16 -3.98 18.15 11.90
C ARG A 16 -5.10 17.13 11.70
N VAL A 17 -5.25 16.59 10.49
CA VAL A 17 -6.13 15.43 10.30
C VAL A 17 -5.69 14.40 11.33
N GLY A 18 -6.63 13.96 12.18
CA GLY A 18 -6.36 12.95 13.20
C GLY A 18 -5.67 11.74 12.58
N SER A 19 -4.99 10.94 13.40
CA SER A 19 -4.31 9.73 12.93
C SER A 19 -5.24 8.95 11.99
N SER A 20 -4.83 8.74 10.73
CA SER A 20 -5.65 8.07 9.70
C SER A 20 -6.12 6.66 10.11
N THR A 21 -5.58 6.14 11.21
CA THR A 21 -5.93 4.87 11.84
C THR A 21 -7.40 4.74 12.19
N GLU A 22 -8.12 5.82 12.50
CA GLU A 22 -9.53 5.73 12.92
C GLU A 22 -10.50 5.43 11.76
N LEU A 23 -10.10 5.74 10.52
CA LEU A 23 -10.91 5.51 9.31
C LEU A 23 -10.45 4.26 8.53
N ILE A 24 -9.36 3.63 8.95
CA ILE A 24 -8.78 2.46 8.29
C ILE A 24 -9.06 1.23 9.15
N ALA A 25 -9.87 0.30 8.64
CA ALA A 25 -10.04 -1.01 9.25
C ALA A 25 -8.72 -1.78 9.19
N GLN A 26 -8.16 -2.11 10.35
CA GLN A 26 -6.90 -2.84 10.49
C GLN A 26 -7.17 -4.24 11.05
N ARG A 27 -6.60 -5.27 10.42
CA ARG A 27 -6.71 -6.66 10.85
C ARG A 27 -5.31 -7.24 10.95
N VAL A 28 -5.06 -7.99 12.03
CA VAL A 28 -3.79 -8.69 12.26
C VAL A 28 -4.11 -10.18 12.34
N GLU A 29 -3.53 -10.97 11.45
CA GLU A 29 -3.75 -12.40 11.36
C GLU A 29 -2.43 -13.13 11.57
N PHE A 30 -2.43 -14.13 12.45
CA PHE A 30 -1.25 -14.95 12.70
C PHE A 30 -1.19 -16.05 11.63
N VAL A 31 -0.16 -15.99 10.79
CA VAL A 31 0.04 -16.93 9.66
C VAL A 31 1.47 -17.41 9.68
N GLN A 32 1.68 -18.72 9.52
CA GLN A 32 3.02 -19.27 9.41
C GLN A 32 3.70 -18.76 8.14
N GLU A 33 5.03 -18.62 8.18
CA GLU A 33 5.77 -18.04 7.06
C GLU A 33 5.55 -18.77 5.72
N ALA A 34 5.48 -20.10 5.76
CA ALA A 34 5.21 -20.93 4.58
C ALA A 34 3.82 -20.65 3.95
N ASP A 35 2.85 -20.25 4.77
CA ASP A 35 1.46 -20.06 4.37
C ASP A 35 1.13 -18.61 4.00
N LYS A 36 2.04 -17.65 4.21
CA LYS A 36 1.78 -16.22 3.93
C LYS A 36 1.42 -15.97 2.46
N ARG A 37 2.02 -16.73 1.53
CA ARG A 37 1.75 -16.57 0.10
C ARG A 37 0.38 -17.07 -0.30
N SER A 38 -0.01 -18.26 0.15
CA SER A 38 -1.36 -18.80 -0.09
C SER A 38 -2.41 -17.92 0.56
N HIS A 39 -2.18 -17.48 1.80
CA HIS A 39 -3.08 -16.58 2.50
C HIS A 39 -3.26 -15.23 1.77
N LEU A 40 -2.19 -14.64 1.23
CA LEU A 40 -2.29 -13.44 0.40
C LEU A 40 -3.16 -13.68 -0.85
N MET A 41 -3.05 -14.83 -1.51
CA MET A 41 -3.89 -15.15 -2.67
C MET A 41 -5.36 -15.25 -2.30
N ASP A 42 -5.67 -15.85 -1.16
CA ASP A 42 -7.05 -15.97 -0.69
C ASP A 42 -7.67 -14.57 -0.48
N LEU A 43 -6.90 -13.63 0.09
CA LEU A 43 -7.31 -12.23 0.26
C LEU A 43 -7.54 -11.53 -1.08
N LEU A 44 -6.64 -11.72 -2.05
CA LEU A 44 -6.75 -11.12 -3.37
C LEU A 44 -7.95 -11.67 -4.17
N HIS A 45 -8.23 -12.97 -4.08
CA HIS A 45 -9.42 -13.57 -4.68
C HIS A 45 -10.70 -13.02 -4.05
N ALA A 46 -10.79 -13.00 -2.71
CA ALA A 46 -11.94 -12.48 -2.00
C ALA A 46 -12.22 -11.00 -2.34
N GLN A 47 -11.16 -10.20 -2.51
CA GLN A 47 -11.25 -8.80 -2.94
C GLN A 47 -11.80 -8.68 -4.37
N ARG A 48 -11.32 -9.53 -5.30
CA ARG A 48 -11.79 -9.54 -6.69
C ARG A 48 -13.28 -9.87 -6.76
N ASP A 49 -13.71 -10.88 -6.03
CA ASP A 49 -15.09 -11.35 -6.03
C ASP A 49 -16.05 -10.35 -5.36
N SER A 50 -15.56 -9.55 -4.41
CA SER A 50 -16.34 -8.51 -3.72
C SER A 50 -16.44 -7.20 -4.51
N SER A 51 -15.75 -7.07 -5.64
CA SER A 51 -15.74 -5.82 -6.42
C SER A 51 -17.00 -5.66 -7.27
N GLU A 52 -18.08 -5.16 -6.64
CA GLU A 52 -19.44 -4.96 -7.20
C GLU A 52 -19.55 -4.07 -8.46
N GLN A 53 -18.43 -3.55 -9.01
CA GLN A 53 -18.45 -2.54 -10.08
C GLN A 53 -17.48 -2.84 -11.23
N GLY A 54 -16.96 -4.06 -11.35
CA GLY A 54 -16.02 -4.44 -12.41
C GLY A 54 -14.69 -3.67 -12.37
N LYS A 55 -14.43 -2.95 -11.28
CA LYS A 55 -13.17 -2.25 -11.01
C LYS A 55 -12.45 -3.02 -9.93
N GLN A 56 -11.39 -3.71 -10.32
CA GLN A 56 -10.47 -4.31 -9.37
C GLN A 56 -9.90 -3.21 -8.47
N ALA A 57 -9.95 -3.43 -7.17
CA ALA A 57 -9.43 -2.47 -6.20
C ALA A 57 -7.89 -2.48 -6.23
N LEU A 58 -7.31 -1.28 -6.09
CA LEU A 58 -5.86 -1.12 -6.08
C LEU A 58 -5.29 -1.67 -4.76
N THR A 59 -4.36 -2.63 -4.86
CA THR A 59 -3.76 -3.28 -3.70
C THR A 59 -2.27 -2.99 -3.61
N LEU A 60 -1.84 -2.58 -2.42
CA LEU A 60 -0.44 -2.34 -2.08
C LEU A 60 0.02 -3.38 -1.06
N VAL A 61 1.06 -4.14 -1.40
CA VAL A 61 1.64 -5.16 -0.53
C VAL A 61 3.03 -4.73 -0.09
N PHE A 62 3.23 -4.60 1.22
CA PHE A 62 4.53 -4.28 1.80
C PHE A 62 5.34 -5.55 2.06
N VAL A 63 6.61 -5.49 1.72
CA VAL A 63 7.58 -6.58 1.96
C VAL A 63 8.87 -6.01 2.54
N GLU A 64 9.55 -6.83 3.33
CA GLU A 64 10.73 -6.40 4.08
C GLU A 64 11.91 -6.03 3.18
N THR A 65 12.13 -6.78 2.10
CA THR A 65 13.34 -6.63 1.27
C THR A 65 12.99 -6.39 -0.20
N LYS A 66 13.89 -5.68 -0.90
CA LYS A 66 13.80 -5.45 -2.35
C LYS A 66 13.68 -6.76 -3.14
N ARG A 67 14.53 -7.74 -2.81
CA ARG A 67 14.49 -9.09 -3.40
C ARG A 67 13.18 -9.81 -3.11
N GLY A 68 12.60 -9.60 -1.92
CA GLY A 68 11.28 -10.08 -1.57
C GLY A 68 10.19 -9.48 -2.46
N ALA A 69 10.29 -8.20 -2.81
CA ALA A 69 9.35 -7.52 -3.71
C ALA A 69 9.40 -8.11 -5.12
N ASP A 70 10.59 -8.30 -5.67
CA ASP A 70 10.78 -8.92 -6.98
C ASP A 70 10.30 -10.38 -7.01
N SER A 71 10.62 -11.14 -5.95
CA SER A 71 10.15 -12.54 -5.83
C SER A 71 8.63 -12.61 -5.74
N LEU A 72 7.99 -11.67 -5.03
CA LEU A 72 6.54 -11.65 -4.88
C LEU A 72 5.84 -11.22 -6.17
N GLU A 73 6.35 -10.19 -6.86
CA GLU A 73 5.86 -9.77 -8.18
C GLU A 73 5.85 -10.95 -9.16
N ASN A 74 6.99 -11.64 -9.32
CA ASN A 74 7.10 -12.78 -10.24
C ASN A 74 6.11 -13.90 -9.89
N TRP A 75 5.93 -14.16 -8.59
CA TRP A 75 5.01 -15.18 -8.12
C TRP A 75 3.54 -14.81 -8.40
N LEU A 76 3.14 -13.55 -8.12
CA LEU A 76 1.79 -13.05 -8.42
C LEU A 76 1.50 -13.10 -9.93
N CYS A 77 2.43 -12.62 -10.76
CA CYS A 77 2.29 -12.64 -12.22
C CYS A 77 2.15 -14.08 -12.77
N THR A 78 2.92 -15.03 -12.23
CA THR A 78 2.83 -16.45 -12.61
C THR A 78 1.46 -17.06 -12.26
N ASN A 79 0.82 -16.57 -11.19
CA ASN A 79 -0.49 -17.01 -10.74
C ASN A 79 -1.64 -16.14 -11.29
N GLY A 80 -1.40 -15.35 -12.34
CA GLY A 80 -2.45 -14.60 -13.04
C GLY A 80 -2.87 -13.28 -12.38
N PHE A 81 -2.12 -12.79 -11.39
CA PHE A 81 -2.32 -11.47 -10.82
C PHE A 81 -1.29 -10.48 -11.39
N PRO A 82 -1.71 -9.46 -12.15
CA PRO A 82 -0.78 -8.45 -12.65
C PRO A 82 -0.17 -7.69 -11.48
N ALA A 83 1.15 -7.68 -11.38
CA ALA A 83 1.87 -7.04 -10.28
C ALA A 83 3.11 -6.27 -10.77
N THR A 84 3.58 -5.34 -9.94
CA THR A 84 4.81 -4.57 -10.19
C THR A 84 5.52 -4.29 -8.87
N SER A 85 6.83 -4.56 -8.79
CA SER A 85 7.63 -4.18 -7.62
C SER A 85 8.09 -2.72 -7.69
N ILE A 86 8.13 -2.06 -6.52
CA ILE A 86 8.58 -0.69 -6.30
C ILE A 86 9.72 -0.72 -5.30
N HIS A 87 10.95 -0.43 -5.77
CA HIS A 87 12.13 -0.20 -4.93
C HIS A 87 13.19 0.60 -5.69
N GLY A 88 14.16 1.17 -4.96
CA GLY A 88 15.17 2.08 -5.52
C GLY A 88 16.15 1.48 -6.53
N ASP A 89 16.13 0.17 -6.76
CA ASP A 89 16.98 -0.47 -7.79
C ASP A 89 16.24 -0.65 -9.12
N ARG A 90 14.91 -0.38 -9.15
CA ARG A 90 14.11 -0.35 -10.38
C ARG A 90 14.23 1.01 -11.04
N ASN A 91 14.49 1.01 -12.35
CA ASN A 91 14.49 2.25 -13.13
C ASN A 91 13.06 2.82 -13.22
N GLN A 92 12.90 4.10 -12.86
CA GLN A 92 11.63 4.81 -12.76
C GLN A 92 10.88 4.92 -14.10
N GLN A 93 11.53 4.62 -15.22
CA GLN A 93 10.92 4.64 -16.57
C GLN A 93 9.93 3.49 -16.81
N VAL A 94 9.95 2.42 -16.02
CA VAL A 94 9.05 1.26 -16.23
C VAL A 94 7.59 1.58 -15.88
N TYR A 95 7.31 2.61 -15.07
CA TYR A 95 5.95 2.99 -14.68
C TYR A 95 5.11 3.55 -15.83
N SER A 96 5.71 4.11 -16.90
CA SER A 96 4.95 4.75 -17.98
C SER A 96 4.49 3.80 -19.08
N LEU A 97 5.00 2.56 -19.12
CA LEU A 97 4.67 1.58 -20.16
C LEU A 97 3.67 0.51 -19.70
N PHE A 98 3.33 0.50 -18.41
CA PHE A 98 2.43 -0.48 -17.82
C PHE A 98 1.07 0.17 -17.49
N PHE A 99 0.31 0.49 -18.54
CA PHE A 99 -1.14 0.67 -18.46
C PHE A 99 -1.83 -0.52 -19.15
N PRO A 100 -1.91 -1.69 -18.51
CA PRO A 100 -2.89 -2.68 -18.93
C PRO A 100 -4.30 -2.20 -18.55
N SER A 101 -5.31 -2.83 -19.14
CA SER A 101 -6.73 -2.56 -18.89
C SER A 101 -7.19 -2.82 -17.43
N GLU A 102 -6.35 -3.44 -16.60
CA GLU A 102 -6.61 -3.72 -15.19
C GLU A 102 -5.53 -3.11 -14.27
N PRO A 103 -5.90 -2.58 -13.07
CA PRO A 103 -4.95 -1.96 -12.16
C PRO A 103 -3.99 -3.01 -11.56
N PRO A 104 -2.67 -2.83 -11.66
CA PRO A 104 -1.71 -3.79 -11.12
C PRO A 104 -1.65 -3.73 -9.59
N ILE A 105 -1.30 -4.86 -8.98
CA ILE A 105 -0.89 -4.94 -7.57
C ILE A 105 0.52 -4.38 -7.44
N PHE A 106 0.72 -3.43 -6.54
CA PHE A 106 2.06 -2.88 -6.30
C PHE A 106 2.70 -3.58 -5.09
N ALA A 107 3.88 -4.17 -5.29
CA ALA A 107 4.69 -4.72 -4.20
C ALA A 107 5.77 -3.69 -3.82
N TRP A 108 5.68 -3.08 -2.64
CA TRP A 108 6.59 -2.01 -2.23
C TRP A 108 7.57 -2.51 -1.17
N SER A 109 8.87 -2.41 -1.45
CA SER A 109 9.90 -2.47 -0.40
C SER A 109 10.01 -1.11 0.27
N ILE A 110 9.38 -0.98 1.43
CA ILE A 110 9.71 0.08 2.38
C ILE A 110 10.45 -0.59 3.54
N PHE A 111 11.64 -0.08 3.86
CA PHE A 111 12.26 -0.27 5.17
C PHE A 111 11.45 0.54 6.19
N ILE A 112 10.25 0.08 6.58
CA ILE A 112 9.62 0.55 7.81
C ILE A 112 10.28 -0.28 8.89
N SER A 113 11.48 0.15 9.29
CA SER A 113 11.88 -0.04 10.67
C SER A 113 11.07 0.95 11.49
N VAL A 114 9.82 0.59 11.80
CA VAL A 114 9.06 1.16 12.92
C VAL A 114 8.21 0.05 13.54
N CYS A 115 8.91 -0.84 14.24
CA CYS A 115 8.54 -1.17 15.61
C CYS A 115 9.85 -1.39 16.36
N SER A 116 10.43 -0.29 16.84
CA SER A 116 11.03 -0.34 18.17
C SER A 116 9.97 -0.91 19.11
N LEU A 117 10.14 -2.17 19.48
CA LEU A 117 9.74 -2.63 20.79
C LEU A 117 10.96 -2.44 21.69
N GLU A 118 11.20 -1.16 22.00
CA GLU A 118 11.82 -0.59 23.20
C GLU A 118 11.52 0.91 23.21
#